data_AF-A0A7C3TIS3-F1
#
_entry.id   AF-A0A7C3TIS3-F1
#
_cell.length_a   1.000
_cell.length_b   1.000
_cell.length_c   1.000
_cell.angle_alpha   90.00
_cell.angle_beta   90.00
_cell.angle_gamma   90.00
#
_symmetry.space_group_name_H-M   'P 1'
#
loop_
_entity.id
_entity.type
_entity.pdbx_description
1 polymer ?
#
loop_
_entity_poly.entity_id
_entity_poly.type
_entity_poly.pdbx_seq_one_letter_code
_entity_poly.pdbx_strand_id
1 'polypeptide(L)'
;MGFSDYMQNYTKDDVLNELYELEANLLEKADKLLKAKNFDGVAGLLVLLDNEIYETEREARRLRLEGKLEVKVYKTLMDGYHSLSEKIAEGASKHGLCDQVKSIYYFHRYQMLQQRRSECRK
;
A
#
# COMPACT_ATOMS: atom_id res chain seq x y z
N MET A 1 10.79 -8.87 18.14
CA MET A 1 9.36 -9.21 17.94
C MET A 1 9.08 -9.06 16.45
N GLY A 2 8.77 -10.15 15.75
CA GLY A 2 8.59 -10.14 14.30
C GLY A 2 7.17 -9.78 13.91
N PHE A 3 7.00 -9.13 12.74
CA PHE A 3 5.71 -8.74 12.13
C PHE A 3 4.64 -9.87 12.17
N SER A 4 5.07 -11.12 12.09
CA SER A 4 4.24 -12.35 12.15
C SER A 4 3.51 -12.58 13.48
N ASP A 5 4.04 -12.13 14.62
CA ASP A 5 3.40 -12.34 15.94
C ASP A 5 2.30 -11.29 16.20
N TYR A 6 2.40 -10.14 15.54
CA TYR A 6 1.48 -9.02 15.72
C TYR A 6 0.15 -9.25 14.97
N MET A 7 0.19 -9.77 13.73
CA MET A 7 -1.01 -10.07 12.94
C MET A 7 -1.85 -11.25 13.45
N GLN A 8 -1.31 -12.14 14.31
CA GLN A 8 -2.08 -13.28 14.82
C GLN A 8 -3.17 -12.88 15.82
N ASN A 9 -3.03 -11.72 16.46
CA ASN A 9 -4.00 -11.18 17.41
C ASN A 9 -4.77 -9.98 16.85
N TYR A 10 -4.65 -9.71 15.54
CA TYR A 10 -5.29 -8.57 14.89
C TYR A 10 -6.80 -8.69 14.92
N THR A 11 -7.45 -7.77 15.64
CA THR A 11 -8.89 -7.60 15.52
C THR A 11 -9.22 -6.73 14.32
N LYS A 12 -10.48 -6.76 13.91
CA LYS A 12 -10.97 -5.84 12.88
C LYS A 12 -10.83 -4.38 13.31
N ASP A 13 -10.97 -4.07 14.60
CA ASP A 13 -10.90 -2.70 15.10
C ASP A 13 -9.45 -2.19 15.11
N ASP A 14 -8.48 -3.05 15.40
CA ASP A 14 -7.05 -2.72 15.28
C ASP A 14 -6.67 -2.36 13.84
N VAL A 15 -7.14 -3.17 12.88
CA VAL A 15 -6.99 -2.90 11.44
C VAL A 15 -7.57 -1.55 11.05
N LEU A 16 -8.78 -1.24 11.52
CA LEU A 16 -9.44 0.01 11.17
C LEU A 16 -8.70 1.23 11.74
N ASN A 17 -8.19 1.12 12.97
CA ASN A 17 -7.40 2.20 13.59
C ASN A 17 -6.08 2.42 12.84
N GLU A 18 -5.34 1.36 12.54
CA GLU A 18 -4.09 1.47 11.80
C GLU A 18 -4.31 2.05 10.40
N LEU A 19 -5.33 1.57 9.67
CA LEU A 19 -5.69 2.11 8.36
C LEU A 19 -6.07 3.58 8.43
N TYR A 20 -6.74 4.02 9.50
CA TYR A 20 -7.12 5.42 9.68
C TYR A 20 -5.89 6.31 9.92
N GLU A 21 -4.96 5.89 10.77
CA GLU A 21 -3.71 6.60 11.02
C GLU A 21 -2.83 6.65 9.77
N LEU A 22 -2.71 5.52 9.08
CA LEU A 22 -1.99 5.41 7.82
C LEU A 22 -2.62 6.32 6.75
N GLU A 23 -3.95 6.35 6.69
CA GLU A 23 -4.69 7.20 5.77
C GLU A 23 -4.41 8.68 6.00
N ALA A 24 -4.54 9.14 7.23
CA ALA A 24 -4.29 10.55 7.57
C ALA A 24 -2.87 10.96 7.17
N ASN A 25 -1.87 10.16 7.53
CA ASN A 25 -0.46 10.44 7.25
C ASN A 25 -0.14 10.43 5.76
N LEU A 26 -0.62 9.43 5.02
CA LEU A 26 -0.30 9.28 3.60
C LEU A 26 -1.04 10.30 2.73
N LEU A 27 -2.29 10.65 3.07
CA LEU A 27 -3.02 11.71 2.38
C LEU A 27 -2.38 13.08 2.61
N GLU A 28 -1.95 13.40 3.84
CA GLU A 28 -1.24 14.65 4.13
C GLU A 28 0.07 14.74 3.34
N LYS A 29 0.83 13.64 3.28
CA LYS A 29 2.08 13.57 2.53
C LYS A 29 1.84 13.68 1.03
N ALA A 30 0.83 13.00 0.49
CA ALA A 30 0.45 13.09 -0.92
C ALA A 30 0.02 14.51 -1.30
N ASP A 31 -0.78 15.18 -0.48
CA ASP A 31 -1.20 16.57 -0.70
C ASP A 31 -0.01 17.54 -0.72
N LYS A 32 0.94 17.39 0.21
CA LYS A 32 2.19 18.17 0.21
C LYS A 32 3.00 17.97 -1.08
N LEU A 33 3.12 16.74 -1.55
CA LEU A 33 3.86 16.41 -2.78
C LEU A 33 3.14 16.94 -4.03
N LEU A 34 1.81 16.85 -4.09
CA LEU A 34 0.99 17.36 -5.17
C LEU A 34 1.07 18.89 -5.27
N LYS A 35 0.98 19.60 -4.14
CA LYS A 35 1.16 21.06 -4.07
C LYS A 35 2.56 21.49 -4.53
N ALA A 36 3.59 20.70 -4.20
CA ALA A 36 4.95 20.93 -4.65
C ALA A 36 5.22 20.49 -6.10
N LYS A 37 4.22 19.93 -6.81
CA LYS A 37 4.38 19.34 -8.15
C LYS A 37 5.48 18.26 -8.21
N ASN A 38 5.71 17.55 -7.10
CA ASN A 38 6.69 16.48 -7.02
C ASN A 38 6.07 15.14 -7.44
N PHE A 39 6.00 14.90 -8.74
CA PHE A 39 5.30 13.75 -9.32
C PHE A 39 6.00 12.41 -9.02
N ASP A 40 7.34 12.41 -9.03
CA ASP A 40 8.14 11.24 -8.65
C ASP A 40 7.86 10.84 -7.20
N GLY A 41 7.73 11.82 -6.30
CA GLY A 41 7.36 11.58 -4.92
C GLY A 41 5.97 10.94 -4.76
N VAL A 42 4.98 11.42 -5.53
CA VAL A 42 3.62 10.84 -5.50
C VAL A 42 3.61 9.42 -6.07
N ALA A 43 4.28 9.20 -7.21
CA ALA A 43 4.40 7.89 -7.81
C ALA A 43 5.16 6.90 -6.90
N GLY A 44 6.23 7.36 -6.23
CA GLY A 44 6.95 6.57 -5.23
C GLY A 44 6.06 6.20 -4.04
N LEU A 45 5.17 7.08 -3.59
CA LEU A 45 4.22 6.81 -2.52
C LEU A 45 3.20 5.72 -2.92
N LEU A 46 2.72 5.75 -4.16
CA LEU A 46 1.86 4.69 -4.72
C LEU A 46 2.60 3.34 -4.82
N VAL A 47 3.87 3.33 -5.21
CA VAL A 47 4.68 2.10 -5.27
C VAL A 47 4.97 1.54 -3.88
N LEU A 48 5.19 2.40 -2.88
CA LEU A 48 5.33 1.98 -1.49
C LEU A 48 4.05 1.30 -0.99
N LEU A 49 2.88 1.86 -1.32
CA LEU A 49 1.60 1.24 -0.99
C LEU A 49 1.38 -0.10 -1.68
N ASP A 50 1.70 -0.21 -2.98
CA ASP A 50 1.64 -1.47 -3.71
C ASP A 50 2.54 -2.55 -3.07
N ASN A 51 3.70 -2.15 -2.55
CA ASN A 51 4.60 -3.05 -1.84
C ASN A 51 4.01 -3.51 -0.50
N GLU A 52 3.47 -2.57 0.28
CA GLU A 52 2.85 -2.88 1.57
C GLU A 52 1.65 -3.83 1.39
N ILE A 53 0.82 -3.58 0.37
CA ILE A 53 -0.29 -4.47 -0.02
C ILE A 53 0.26 -5.86 -0.33
N TYR A 54 1.33 -5.96 -1.11
CA TYR A 54 1.89 -7.26 -1.50
C TYR A 54 2.42 -8.05 -0.29
N GLU A 55 3.20 -7.41 0.60
CA GLU A 55 3.74 -8.08 1.78
C GLU A 55 2.63 -8.47 2.77
N THR A 56 1.66 -7.57 2.98
CA THR A 56 0.46 -7.83 3.79
C THR A 56 -0.35 -8.98 3.21
N GLU A 57 -0.59 -9.01 1.90
CA GLU A 57 -1.33 -10.10 1.25
C GLU A 57 -0.61 -11.43 1.41
N ARG A 58 0.71 -11.43 1.22
CA ARG A 58 1.55 -12.63 1.35
C ARG A 58 1.48 -13.18 2.77
N GLU A 59 1.64 -12.34 3.77
CA GLU A 59 1.64 -12.74 5.18
C GLU A 59 0.23 -13.12 5.65
N ALA A 60 -0.80 -12.35 5.29
CA ALA A 60 -2.18 -12.66 5.63
C ALA A 60 -2.65 -13.97 4.98
N ARG A 61 -2.21 -14.27 3.75
CA ARG A 61 -2.47 -15.55 3.09
C ARG A 61 -1.80 -16.71 3.85
N ARG A 62 -0.56 -16.53 4.30
CA ARG A 62 0.16 -17.52 5.12
C ARG A 62 -0.60 -17.80 6.42
N LEU A 63 -0.94 -16.77 7.18
CA LEU A 63 -1.65 -16.90 8.46
C LEU A 63 -3.06 -17.49 8.29
N ARG A 64 -3.76 -17.13 7.20
CA ARG A 64 -5.06 -17.73 6.87
C ARG A 64 -4.95 -19.24 6.60
N LEU A 65 -3.93 -19.68 5.86
CA LEU A 65 -3.71 -21.11 5.58
C LEU A 65 -3.34 -21.89 6.86
N GLU A 66 -2.74 -21.22 7.84
CA GLU A 66 -2.46 -21.77 9.18
C GLU A 66 -3.67 -21.73 10.13
N GLY A 67 -4.80 -21.16 9.71
CA GLY A 67 -6.00 -20.99 10.55
C GLY A 67 -5.87 -19.91 11.64
N LYS A 68 -4.85 -19.04 11.54
CA LYS A 68 -4.48 -18.04 12.54
C LYS A 68 -4.95 -16.62 12.23
N LEU A 69 -5.69 -16.42 11.13
CA LEU A 69 -6.22 -15.13 10.74
C LEU A 69 -7.66 -15.27 10.24
N GLU A 70 -8.55 -14.44 10.78
CA GLU A 70 -9.93 -14.37 10.31
C GLU A 70 -10.03 -13.75 8.91
N VAL A 71 -10.85 -14.35 8.05
CA VAL A 71 -11.08 -13.88 6.68
C VAL A 71 -11.59 -12.43 6.64
N LYS A 72 -12.36 -12.01 7.66
CA LYS A 72 -12.90 -10.64 7.75
C LYS A 72 -11.78 -9.61 7.94
N VAL A 73 -10.82 -9.90 8.80
CA VAL A 73 -9.67 -9.03 9.09
C VAL A 73 -8.83 -8.83 7.83
N TYR A 74 -8.52 -9.91 7.13
CA TYR A 74 -7.84 -9.87 5.83
C TYR A 74 -8.57 -9.00 4.80
N LYS A 75 -9.89 -9.19 4.63
CA LYS A 75 -10.67 -8.41 3.67
C LYS A 75 -10.65 -6.92 4.02
N THR A 76 -10.85 -6.57 5.28
CA THR A 76 -10.85 -5.17 5.72
C THR A 76 -9.50 -4.49 5.48
N LEU A 77 -8.37 -5.19 5.72
CA LEU A 77 -7.04 -4.69 5.40
C LEU A 77 -6.89 -4.36 3.90
N MET A 78 -7.20 -5.33 3.03
CA MET A 78 -7.02 -5.18 1.59
C MET A 78 -7.92 -4.07 1.02
N ASP A 79 -9.19 -4.03 1.44
CA ASP A 79 -10.13 -3.00 1.02
C ASP A 79 -9.65 -1.59 1.43
N GLY A 80 -9.07 -1.46 2.63
CA GLY A 80 -8.50 -0.21 3.13
C GLY A 80 -7.32 0.30 2.30
N TYR A 81 -6.34 -0.56 2.02
CA TYR A 81 -5.19 -0.16 1.22
C TYR A 81 -5.57 0.18 -0.23
N HIS A 82 -6.52 -0.55 -0.83
CA HIS A 82 -7.02 -0.23 -2.16
C HIS A 82 -7.75 1.12 -2.17
N SER A 83 -8.62 1.37 -1.19
CA SER A 83 -9.31 2.67 -1.06
C SER A 83 -8.32 3.82 -0.90
N LEU A 84 -7.24 3.62 -0.15
CA LEU A 84 -6.22 4.63 0.02
C LEU A 84 -5.49 4.96 -1.30
N SER A 85 -5.12 3.93 -2.05
CA SER A 85 -4.46 4.08 -3.34
C SER A 85 -5.34 4.84 -4.34
N GLU A 86 -6.65 4.57 -4.33
CA GLU A 86 -7.64 5.31 -5.10
C GLU A 86 -7.71 6.78 -4.69
N LYS A 87 -7.80 7.09 -3.38
CA LYS A 87 -7.83 8.48 -2.88
C LYS A 87 -6.60 9.29 -3.30
N ILE A 88 -5.41 8.69 -3.27
CA ILE A 88 -4.18 9.35 -3.73
C ILE A 88 -4.22 9.58 -5.24
N ALA A 89 -4.68 8.60 -6.02
CA ALA A 89 -4.82 8.73 -7.47
C ALA A 89 -5.88 9.78 -7.87
N GLU A 90 -6.98 9.86 -7.13
CA GLU A 90 -7.98 10.92 -7.28
C GLU A 90 -7.39 12.30 -6.97
N GLY A 91 -6.59 12.41 -5.91
CA GLY A 91 -5.83 13.62 -5.60
C GLY A 91 -4.97 14.07 -6.79
N ALA A 92 -4.17 13.16 -7.36
CA ALA A 92 -3.37 13.45 -8.54
C ALA A 92 -4.21 13.89 -9.75
N SER A 93 -5.39 13.28 -9.93
CA SER A 93 -6.33 13.61 -11.01
C SER A 93 -6.93 15.02 -10.85
N LYS A 94 -7.30 15.41 -9.62
CA LYS A 94 -7.83 16.76 -9.32
C LYS A 94 -6.84 17.88 -9.61
N HIS A 95 -5.53 17.59 -9.53
CA HIS A 95 -4.49 18.53 -9.90
C HIS A 95 -4.13 18.52 -11.40
N GLY A 96 -4.79 17.67 -12.22
CA GLY A 96 -4.54 17.54 -13.65
C GLY A 96 -3.27 16.74 -13.99
N LEU A 97 -2.79 15.91 -13.06
CA LEU A 97 -1.46 15.28 -13.12
C LEU A 97 -1.53 13.75 -13.30
N CYS A 98 -2.71 13.22 -13.62
CA CYS A 98 -2.99 11.79 -13.64
C CYS A 98 -2.03 11.01 -14.55
N ASP A 99 -1.78 11.50 -15.77
CA ASP A 99 -1.01 10.76 -16.78
C ASP A 99 0.48 10.69 -16.45
N GLN A 100 1.04 11.77 -15.90
CA GLN A 100 2.45 11.84 -15.49
C GLN A 100 2.71 10.91 -14.30
N VAL A 101 1.86 10.99 -13.27
CA VAL A 101 1.96 10.13 -12.08
C VAL A 101 1.78 8.67 -12.47
N LYS A 102 0.81 8.33 -13.34
CA LYS A 102 0.61 6.95 -13.83
C LYS A 102 1.83 6.43 -14.56
N SER A 103 2.40 7.20 -15.48
CA SER A 103 3.57 6.78 -16.26
C SER A 103 4.77 6.46 -15.35
N ILE A 104 5.06 7.35 -14.40
CA ILE A 104 6.15 7.17 -13.43
C ILE A 104 5.87 5.99 -12.49
N TYR A 105 4.62 5.85 -12.02
CA TYR A 105 4.19 4.72 -11.20
C TYR A 105 4.43 3.38 -11.90
N TYR A 106 4.00 3.22 -13.15
CA TYR A 106 4.22 1.98 -13.89
C TYR A 106 5.70 1.68 -14.12
N PHE A 107 6.50 2.72 -14.36
CA PHE A 107 7.94 2.59 -14.50
C PHE A 107 8.59 2.06 -13.20
N HIS A 108 8.32 2.69 -12.05
CA HIS A 108 8.87 2.26 -10.77
C HIS A 108 8.36 0.87 -10.35
N ARG A 109 7.07 0.59 -10.56
CA ARG A 109 6.49 -0.74 -10.30
C ARG A 109 7.19 -1.82 -11.12
N TYR A 110 7.50 -1.54 -12.39
CA TYR A 110 8.25 -2.46 -13.24
C TYR A 110 9.67 -2.69 -12.69
N GLN A 111 10.40 -1.64 -12.31
CA GLN A 111 11.75 -1.75 -11.73
C GLN A 111 11.76 -2.63 -10.47
N MET A 112 10.81 -2.41 -9.57
CA MET A 112 10.63 -3.17 -8.35
C MET A 112 10.35 -4.67 -8.62
N LEU A 113 9.48 -4.98 -9.59
CA LEU A 113 9.22 -6.37 -9.99
C LEU A 113 10.46 -7.06 -10.56
N GLN A 114 11.30 -6.33 -11.29
CA GLN A 114 12.56 -6.87 -11.82
C GLN A 114 13.58 -7.16 -10.71
N GLN A 115 13.70 -6.26 -9.72
CA GLN A 115 14.57 -6.49 -8.55
C GLN A 115 14.18 -7.78 -7.82
N ARG A 116 12.90 -7.98 -7.51
CA ARG A 116 12.40 -9.20 -6.85
C ARG A 116 12.70 -10.48 -7.62
N ARG A 117 12.54 -10.46 -8.95
CA ARG A 117 12.90 -11.61 -9.80
C ARG A 117 14.39 -11.95 -9.75
N SER A 118 15.25 -10.94 -9.60
CA SER A 118 16.68 -11.13 -9.47
C SER A 118 17.08 -11.70 -8.10
N GLU A 119 16.32 -11.36 -7.05
CA GLU A 119 16.53 -11.88 -5.68
C GLU A 119 16.10 -13.36 -5.56
N CYS A 120 15.01 -13.78 -6.19
CA CYS A 120 14.60 -15.20 -6.21
C CYS A 120 15.55 -16.11 -7.03
N ARG A 121 16.51 -15.55 -7.78
CA ARG A 121 17.49 -16.29 -8.58
C ARG A 121 18.85 -16.46 -7.88
N LYS A 122 19.03 -15.88 -6.71
CA LYS A 122 20.22 -16.05 -5.87
C LYS A 122 19.97 -17.11 -4.80
#